data_AF-A0A0Q7W665-F1
#
_entry.id   AF-A0A0Q7W665-F1
#
_cell.length_a   1.000
_cell.length_b   1.000
_cell.length_c   1.000
_cell.angle_alpha   90.00
_cell.angle_beta   90.00
_cell.angle_gamma   90.00
#
_symmetry.space_group_name_H-M   'P 1'
#
loop_
_entity.id
_entity.type
_entity.pdbx_description
1 polymer ?
#
loop_
_entity_poly.entity_id
_entity_poly.type
_entity_poly.pdbx_seq_one_letter_code
_entity_poly.pdbx_strand_id
1 'polypeptide(L)'
;MPIILRLDVMLARRKVRSNVLARAIGITEANLSLLKSGKVKGMKFETLEAICAYLQCQPGDILEYAPEATPEREQDEFKRAG
;
A
#
# COMPACT_ATOMS: atom_id res chain seq x y z
N MET A 1 11.92 -0.27 1.50
CA MET A 1 10.99 0.51 0.62
C MET A 1 9.91 1.09 1.52
N PRO A 2 9.86 2.43 1.71
CA PRO A 2 9.00 3.04 2.71
C PRO A 2 7.56 3.24 2.24
N ILE A 3 7.12 2.61 1.15
CA ILE A 3 5.74 2.71 0.65
C ILE A 3 5.07 1.35 0.82
N ILE A 4 3.99 1.33 1.61
CA ILE A 4 3.16 0.16 1.86
C ILE A 4 1.86 0.31 1.06
N LEU A 5 1.44 -0.78 0.40
CA LEU A 5 0.14 -0.85 -0.27
C LEU A 5 -0.88 -1.51 0.67
N ARG A 6 -1.94 -0.79 1.02
CA ARG A 6 -3.08 -1.21 1.86
C ARG A 6 -4.27 -1.71 1.03
N LEU A 7 -4.02 -2.24 -0.17
CA LEU A 7 -5.08 -2.69 -1.07
C LEU A 7 -5.89 -3.86 -0.48
N ASP A 8 -5.23 -4.74 0.27
CA ASP A 8 -5.88 -5.83 1.02
C ASP A 8 -6.91 -5.32 2.03
N VAL A 9 -6.55 -4.28 2.79
CA VAL A 9 -7.43 -3.61 3.75
C VAL A 9 -8.63 -3.01 3.01
N MET A 10 -8.40 -2.35 1.88
CA MET A 10 -9.48 -1.72 1.11
C MET A 10 -10.43 -2.73 0.47
N LEU A 11 -9.92 -3.85 -0.04
CA LEU A 11 -10.74 -4.96 -0.52
C LEU A 11 -11.64 -5.53 0.60
N ALA A 12 -11.08 -5.73 1.79
CA ALA A 12 -11.83 -6.22 2.95
C ALA A 12 -12.91 -5.22 3.39
N ARG A 13 -12.55 -3.93 3.51
CA ARG A 13 -13.48 -2.84 3.89
C ARG A 13 -14.66 -2.72 2.92
N ARG A 14 -14.44 -2.95 1.62
CA ARG A 14 -15.48 -2.89 0.58
C ARG A 14 -16.17 -4.23 0.31
N LYS A 15 -15.76 -5.31 0.99
CA LYS A 15 -16.25 -6.68 0.78
C LYS A 15 -16.10 -7.15 -0.68
N VAL A 16 -15.03 -6.70 -1.35
CA VAL A 16 -14.73 -7.04 -2.75
C VAL A 16 -13.68 -8.15 -2.77
N ARG A 17 -13.91 -9.18 -3.61
CA ARG A 17 -12.90 -10.22 -3.86
C ARG A 17 -11.87 -9.75 -4.87
N SER A 18 -10.63 -10.19 -4.70
CA SER A 18 -9.52 -9.82 -5.59
C SER A 18 -9.81 -10.13 -7.07
N ASN A 19 -10.27 -11.35 -7.39
CA ASN A 19 -10.58 -11.73 -8.77
C ASN A 19 -11.65 -10.84 -9.44
N VAL A 20 -12.61 -10.31 -8.67
CA VAL A 20 -13.63 -9.39 -9.15
C VAL A 20 -13.00 -8.04 -9.52
N LEU A 21 -12.17 -7.48 -8.63
CA LEU A 21 -11.46 -6.23 -8.91
C LEU A 21 -10.53 -6.37 -10.12
N ALA A 22 -9.77 -7.47 -10.23
CA ALA A 22 -8.85 -7.71 -11.34
C ALA A 22 -9.58 -7.65 -12.69
N ARG A 23 -10.74 -8.32 -12.77
CA ARG A 23 -11.60 -8.31 -13.96
C ARG A 23 -12.18 -6.93 -14.24
N ALA A 24 -12.62 -6.21 -13.21
CA ALA A 24 -13.25 -4.90 -13.35
C ALA A 24 -12.28 -3.83 -13.90
N ILE A 25 -11.00 -3.89 -13.51
CA ILE A 25 -9.98 -2.92 -13.93
C ILE A 25 -9.08 -3.42 -15.08
N GLY A 26 -9.38 -4.59 -15.64
CA GLY A 26 -8.67 -5.11 -16.81
C GLY A 26 -7.23 -5.59 -16.56
N ILE A 27 -6.93 -6.12 -15.37
CA ILE A 27 -5.61 -6.72 -15.06
C ILE A 27 -5.72 -8.20 -14.71
N THR A 28 -4.60 -8.91 -14.77
CA THR A 28 -4.55 -10.32 -14.37
C THR A 28 -4.65 -10.48 -12.85
N GLU A 29 -5.19 -11.61 -12.39
CA GLU A 29 -5.23 -11.94 -10.96
C GLU A 29 -3.82 -12.02 -10.35
N ALA A 30 -2.83 -12.47 -11.14
CA ALA A 30 -1.43 -12.49 -10.74
C ALA A 30 -0.89 -11.07 -10.46
N ASN A 31 -1.15 -10.10 -11.35
CA ASN A 31 -0.73 -8.71 -11.14
C ASN A 31 -1.44 -8.10 -9.92
N LEU A 32 -2.73 -8.37 -9.75
CA LEU A 32 -3.46 -7.91 -8.57
C LEU A 32 -2.94 -8.53 -7.27
N SER A 33 -2.52 -9.80 -7.30
CA SER A 33 -1.92 -10.47 -6.14
C SER A 33 -0.61 -9.81 -5.70
N LEU A 34 0.22 -9.39 -6.67
CA LEU A 34 1.43 -8.62 -6.39
C LEU A 34 1.11 -7.25 -5.76
N LEU A 35 0.11 -6.53 -6.31
CA LEU A 35 -0.35 -5.25 -5.75
C LEU A 35 -0.87 -5.42 -4.32
N LYS A 36 -1.72 -6.43 -4.09
CA LYS A 36 -2.31 -6.74 -2.78
C LYS A 36 -1.24 -7.08 -1.74
N SER A 37 -0.21 -7.81 -2.12
CA SER A 37 0.87 -8.21 -1.21
C SER A 37 1.98 -7.16 -1.05
N GLY A 38 1.88 -6.02 -1.74
CA GLY A 38 2.92 -4.99 -1.73
C GLY A 38 4.25 -5.41 -2.39
N LYS A 39 4.27 -6.54 -3.11
CA LYS A 39 5.49 -7.08 -3.76
C LYS A 39 5.79 -6.45 -5.13
N VAL A 40 5.12 -5.35 -5.45
CA VAL A 40 5.36 -4.57 -6.68
C VAL A 40 6.42 -3.50 -6.44
N LYS A 41 7.12 -3.11 -7.50
CA LYS A 41 8.03 -1.95 -7.48
C LYS A 41 7.31 -0.61 -7.71
N GLY A 42 6.05 -0.67 -8.14
CA GLY A 42 5.23 0.48 -8.46
C GLY A 42 3.98 0.06 -9.25
N MET A 43 3.14 1.04 -9.55
CA MET A 43 1.95 0.88 -10.38
C MET A 43 1.73 2.12 -11.23
N LYS A 44 1.02 1.96 -12.35
CA LYS A 44 0.60 3.08 -13.19
C LYS A 44 -0.50 3.88 -12.50
N PHE A 45 -0.56 5.18 -12.71
CA PHE A 45 -1.61 6.02 -12.13
C PHE A 45 -3.00 5.65 -12.65
N GLU A 46 -3.11 5.23 -13.92
CA GLU A 46 -4.36 4.75 -14.50
C GLU A 46 -4.88 3.50 -13.77
N THR A 47 -3.97 2.63 -13.29
CA THR A 47 -4.35 1.49 -12.45
C THR A 47 -4.82 1.95 -11.07
N LEU A 48 -4.16 2.94 -10.47
CA LEU A 48 -4.54 3.47 -9.16
C LEU A 48 -5.89 4.16 -9.23
N GLU A 49 -6.12 4.98 -10.26
CA GLU A 49 -7.39 5.61 -10.57
C GLU A 49 -8.51 4.58 -10.72
N ALA A 50 -8.31 3.54 -11.54
CA ALA A 50 -9.32 2.50 -11.75
C ALA A 50 -9.69 1.76 -10.45
N ILE A 51 -8.71 1.50 -9.58
CA ILE A 51 -8.96 0.90 -8.26
C ILE A 51 -9.76 1.87 -7.38
N CYS A 52 -9.34 3.13 -7.30
CA CYS A 52 -10.02 4.17 -6.51
C CYS A 52 -11.47 4.37 -6.96
N ALA A 53 -11.71 4.41 -8.27
CA ALA A 53 -13.04 4.54 -8.85
C ALA A 53 -13.92 3.32 -8.51
N TYR A 54 -13.41 2.10 -8.69
CA TYR A 54 -14.16 0.88 -8.42
C TYR A 54 -14.46 0.68 -6.93
N LEU A 55 -13.46 0.92 -6.07
CA LEU A 55 -13.59 0.75 -4.61
C LEU A 55 -14.17 1.99 -3.91
N GLN A 56 -14.43 3.08 -4.64
CA GLN A 56 -14.87 4.36 -4.09
C GLN A 56 -14.01 4.77 -2.89
N CYS A 57 -12.71 4.91 -3.13
CA CYS A 57 -11.72 5.30 -2.13
C CYS A 57 -10.73 6.32 -2.70
N GLN A 58 -9.91 6.89 -1.82
CA GLN A 58 -8.87 7.82 -2.19
C GLN A 58 -7.52 7.09 -2.33
N PRO A 59 -6.56 7.65 -3.08
CA PRO A 59 -5.19 7.11 -3.16
C PRO A 59 -4.55 6.91 -1.79
N GLY A 60 -4.79 7.82 -0.85
CA GLY A 60 -4.27 7.73 0.54
C GLY A 60 -4.86 6.58 1.36
N ASP A 61 -5.97 5.98 0.92
CA ASP A 61 -6.49 4.75 1.55
C ASP A 61 -5.70 3.51 1.12
N ILE A 62 -4.96 3.59 0.00
CA ILE A 62 -4.21 2.48 -0.59
C ILE A 62 -2.71 2.66 -0.37
N LEU A 63 -2.19 3.88 -0.43
CA LEU A 63 -0.77 4.18 -0.34
C LEU A 63 -0.44 4.78 1.03
N GLU A 64 0.49 4.15 1.74
CA GLU A 64 0.98 4.63 3.02
C GLU A 64 2.51 4.79 2.98
N TYR A 65 3.00 5.94 3.43
CA TYR A 65 4.42 6.13 3.67
C TYR A 65 4.77 5.69 5.10
N ALA A 66 5.59 4.64 5.20
CA ALA A 66 6.14 4.10 6.44
C ALA A 66 7.68 4.19 6.37
N PRO A 67 8.29 5.26 6.92
CA PRO A 67 9.74 5.37 6.98
C PRO A 67 10.30 4.18 7.77
N GLU A 68 11.42 3.61 7.32
CA GLU A 68 12.15 2.64 8.13
C GLU A 68 12.51 3.33 9.44
N ALA A 69 12.08 2.76 10.57
CA ALA A 69 12.37 3.30 11.89
C ALA A 69 13.88 3.55 11.96
N THR A 70 14.27 4.82 12.01
CA THR A 70 15.66 5.17 12.21
C THR A 70 16.00 4.66 13.60
N PRO A 71 16.98 3.76 13.78
CA PRO A 71 17.36 3.35 15.12
C PRO A 71 17.83 4.61 15.83
N GLU A 72 17.08 5.02 16.84
CA GLU A 72 17.29 6.21 17.66
C GLU A 72 18.74 6.24 18.13
N ARG A 73 19.59 7.06 17.49
CA ARG A 73 20.87 7.48 18.04
C ARG A 73 20.65 8.67 18.97
N GLU A 74 19.81 8.52 19.98
CA GLU A 74 19.61 9.56 21.00
C GLU A 74 19.53 8.96 22.42
N GLN A 75 20.43 8.02 22.72
CA GLN A 75 20.76 7.67 24.12
C GLN A 75 22.18 8.13 24.52
N ASP A 76 22.92 8.79 23.63
CA ASP A 76 24.34 9.13 23.85
C ASP A 76 24.57 10.54 24.43
N GLU A 77 23.55 11.39 24.56
CA GLU A 77 23.72 12.73 25.13
C GLU A 77 23.56 12.77 26.66
N PHE A 78 22.90 11.77 27.27
CA PHE A 78 22.66 11.76 28.72
C PHE A 78 23.79 11.09 29.55
N LYS A 79 24.74 10.39 28.92
CA LYS A 79 25.86 9.72 29.62
C LYS A 79 27.17 10.54 29.68
N ARG A 80 27.23 11.70 29.03
CA ARG A 80 28.41 12.60 29.08
C ARG A 80 28.24 13.79 30.02
N ALA A 81 27.06 13.95 30.62
CA ALA A 81 26.76 15.01 31.59
C ALA A 81 26.67 14.50 33.04
N GLY A 82 27.13 13.27 33.31
CA GLY A 82 27.18 12.66 34.66
C GLY A 82 28.60 12.36 35.08
#